data_AF-A0A5E4SM82-F1
#
_entry.id   AF-A0A5E4SM82-F1
#
_cell.length_a   1.000
_cell.length_b   1.000
_cell.length_c   1.000
_cell.angle_alpha   90.00
_cell.angle_beta   90.00
_cell.angle_gamma   90.00
#
_symmetry.space_group_name_H-M   'P 1'
#
loop_
_entity.id
_entity.type
_entity.pdbx_description
1 polymer ?
#
loop_
_entity_poly.entity_id
_entity_poly.type
_entity_poly.pdbx_seq_one_letter_code
_entity_poly.pdbx_strand_id
1 'polypeptide(L)'
;MVKVGIVGGTGYTGVELLRLLAQHPEVKLTAITSRKEAGTPVADMYPNLRGRVDLAFCTPDDARLTDCDVVFFATPHGVAMAQARELLAAGVRVIDLAADFRLKDIATFEKWYGMPHACPDILEEAVYGLPEINRDKIKSARVIGLPGCYPTSVQLGYAPLFAGGRKLVDPKHLIADAKSGASGAGRKGETSLILAESADNFKAYAVKGHRHHPEIKQGLEAIAGYNVGLTFVPHLLPTIRGIHSTLYATILPEARDTDFQALFETYYAGEPFVDVLPAGSMPETRWVRASNYVRMAVHRPGNEDTLVILVVEDNLVKGASGQGVQCMNLMFGLPENMGLTHIPVLP
;
A
#
# COMPACT_ATOMS: atom_id res chain seq x y z
N MET A 1 -2.93 7.55 -23.92
CA MET A 1 -2.66 6.21 -23.37
C MET A 1 -1.21 6.07 -22.93
N VAL A 2 -1.02 5.91 -21.62
CA VAL A 2 0.24 5.58 -20.94
C VAL A 2 0.58 4.11 -21.20
N LYS A 3 1.80 3.83 -21.69
CA LYS A 3 2.33 2.48 -21.91
C LYS A 3 2.88 1.91 -20.61
N VAL A 4 2.33 0.80 -20.17
CA VAL A 4 2.67 0.19 -18.88
C VAL A 4 3.31 -1.18 -19.06
N GLY A 5 4.53 -1.32 -18.53
CA GLY A 5 5.19 -2.61 -18.31
C GLY A 5 5.01 -3.11 -16.88
N ILE A 6 4.90 -4.42 -16.69
CA ILE A 6 4.81 -5.05 -15.36
C ILE A 6 5.88 -6.12 -15.23
N VAL A 7 6.74 -5.98 -14.21
CA VAL A 7 7.72 -7.00 -13.84
C VAL A 7 7.18 -7.80 -12.66
N GLY A 8 7.13 -9.13 -12.78
CA GLY A 8 6.63 -10.01 -11.71
C GLY A 8 5.11 -10.22 -11.71
N GLY A 9 4.51 -10.45 -12.89
CA GLY A 9 3.06 -10.51 -13.06
C GLY A 9 2.32 -11.71 -12.45
N THR A 10 3.02 -12.70 -11.90
CA THR A 10 2.46 -13.98 -11.41
C THR A 10 2.12 -13.99 -9.92
N GLY A 11 2.37 -12.88 -9.22
CA GLY A 11 1.98 -12.67 -7.83
C GLY A 11 0.55 -12.12 -7.71
N TYR A 12 0.01 -12.08 -6.49
CA TYR A 12 -1.32 -11.51 -6.25
C TYR A 12 -1.42 -10.01 -6.56
N THR A 13 -0.38 -9.23 -6.26
CA THR A 13 -0.31 -7.81 -6.64
C THR A 13 -0.18 -7.63 -8.15
N GLY A 14 0.59 -8.48 -8.84
CA GLY A 14 0.72 -8.46 -10.28
C GLY A 14 -0.62 -8.68 -11.01
N VAL A 15 -1.37 -9.73 -10.64
CA VAL A 15 -2.70 -9.98 -11.23
C VAL A 15 -3.73 -8.92 -10.85
N GLU A 16 -3.65 -8.37 -9.63
CA GLU A 16 -4.54 -7.28 -9.21
C GLU A 16 -4.28 -6.00 -10.03
N LEU A 17 -3.01 -5.67 -10.27
CA LEU A 17 -2.61 -4.56 -11.12
C LEU A 17 -3.13 -4.73 -12.55
N LEU A 18 -2.99 -5.94 -13.13
CA LEU A 18 -3.57 -6.25 -14.44
C LEU A 18 -5.09 -6.06 -14.47
N ARG A 19 -5.80 -6.53 -13.43
CA ARG A 19 -7.26 -6.40 -13.32
C ARG A 19 -7.70 -4.93 -13.37
N LEU A 20 -6.97 -4.05 -12.70
CA LEU A 20 -7.24 -2.61 -12.67
C LEU A 20 -6.86 -1.92 -13.98
N LEU A 21 -5.63 -2.14 -14.46
CA LEU A 21 -5.12 -1.49 -15.67
C LEU A 21 -5.85 -1.94 -16.95
N ALA A 22 -6.33 -3.17 -17.03
CA ALA A 22 -7.12 -3.67 -18.16
C ALA A 22 -8.46 -2.93 -18.35
N GLN A 23 -8.91 -2.17 -17.36
CA GLN A 23 -10.13 -1.36 -17.40
C GLN A 23 -9.83 0.14 -17.44
N HIS A 24 -8.56 0.53 -17.38
CA HIS A 24 -8.16 1.92 -17.28
C HIS A 24 -8.16 2.57 -18.67
N PRO A 25 -8.98 3.61 -18.93
CA PRO A 25 -9.21 4.12 -20.29
C PRO A 25 -7.97 4.77 -20.92
N GLU A 26 -7.05 5.26 -20.10
CA GLU A 26 -5.81 5.92 -20.54
C GLU A 26 -4.57 5.02 -20.44
N VAL A 27 -4.72 3.70 -20.34
CA VAL A 27 -3.58 2.78 -20.23
C VAL A 27 -3.55 1.77 -21.38
N LYS A 28 -2.33 1.48 -21.84
CA LYS A 28 -2.03 0.33 -22.69
C LYS A 28 -1.02 -0.56 -21.98
N LEU A 29 -1.42 -1.79 -21.66
CA LEU A 29 -0.50 -2.83 -21.19
C LEU A 29 0.41 -3.26 -22.35
N THR A 30 1.73 -3.11 -22.19
CA THR A 30 2.71 -3.39 -23.26
C THR A 30 3.52 -4.64 -23.00
N ALA A 31 3.84 -4.93 -21.74
CA ALA A 31 4.65 -6.09 -21.39
C ALA A 31 4.31 -6.60 -19.98
N ILE A 32 4.45 -7.90 -19.80
CA ILE A 32 4.37 -8.55 -18.50
C ILE A 32 5.43 -9.64 -18.41
N THR A 33 6.27 -9.58 -17.38
CA THR A 33 7.42 -10.47 -17.29
C THR A 33 7.23 -11.58 -16.26
N SER A 34 7.65 -12.78 -16.66
CA SER A 34 7.84 -13.94 -15.78
C SER A 34 8.78 -14.91 -16.48
N ARG A 35 9.98 -15.12 -15.91
CA ARG A 35 10.96 -16.06 -16.49
C ARG A 35 10.42 -17.50 -16.55
N LYS A 36 9.67 -17.91 -15.53
CA LYS A 36 9.15 -19.28 -15.41
C LYS A 36 7.97 -19.54 -16.36
N GLU A 37 7.18 -18.52 -16.66
CA GLU A 37 5.92 -18.65 -17.39
C GLU A 37 6.01 -18.06 -18.79
N ALA A 38 7.21 -17.76 -19.29
CA ALA A 38 7.41 -17.13 -20.59
C ALA A 38 6.73 -17.94 -21.72
N GLY A 39 5.98 -17.24 -22.57
CA GLY A 39 5.16 -17.83 -23.63
C GLY A 39 3.73 -18.18 -23.20
N THR A 40 3.45 -18.33 -21.90
CA THR A 40 2.09 -18.64 -21.40
C THR A 40 1.19 -17.41 -21.53
N PRO A 41 0.01 -17.50 -22.18
CA PRO A 41 -0.99 -16.43 -22.17
C PRO A 41 -1.41 -16.08 -20.74
N VAL A 42 -1.51 -14.78 -20.43
CA VAL A 42 -1.92 -14.32 -19.09
C VAL A 42 -3.30 -14.88 -18.71
N ALA A 43 -4.23 -14.95 -19.67
CA ALA A 43 -5.58 -15.46 -19.45
C ALA A 43 -5.63 -16.97 -19.14
N ASP A 44 -4.61 -17.75 -19.53
CA ASP A 44 -4.54 -19.19 -19.20
C ASP A 44 -4.17 -19.39 -17.73
N MET A 45 -3.28 -18.53 -17.20
CA MET A 45 -2.94 -18.52 -15.77
C MET A 45 -4.01 -17.83 -14.92
N TYR A 46 -4.62 -16.76 -15.44
CA TYR A 46 -5.60 -15.93 -14.75
C TYR A 46 -6.89 -15.78 -15.57
N PRO A 47 -7.80 -16.77 -15.49
CA PRO A 47 -9.02 -16.79 -16.29
C PRO A 47 -9.94 -15.58 -16.09
N ASN A 48 -9.83 -14.88 -14.95
CA ASN A 48 -10.55 -13.64 -14.69
C ASN A 48 -10.17 -12.49 -15.65
N LEU A 49 -9.08 -12.61 -16.41
CA LEU A 49 -8.60 -11.62 -17.38
C LEU A 49 -8.92 -12.00 -18.84
N ARG A 50 -9.62 -13.12 -19.08
CA ARG A 50 -9.96 -13.60 -20.43
C ARG A 50 -10.78 -12.56 -21.20
N GLY A 51 -10.35 -12.27 -22.44
CA GLY A 51 -10.99 -11.27 -23.32
C GLY A 51 -10.74 -9.82 -22.89
N ARG A 52 -9.85 -9.59 -21.92
CA ARG A 52 -9.45 -8.26 -21.45
C ARG A 52 -7.94 -8.03 -21.57
N VAL A 53 -7.13 -9.09 -21.41
CA VAL A 53 -5.67 -9.04 -21.52
C VAL A 53 -5.20 -10.14 -22.47
N ASP A 54 -4.68 -9.73 -23.63
CA ASP A 54 -4.19 -10.64 -24.68
C ASP A 54 -2.66 -10.87 -24.60
N LEU A 55 -2.00 -10.33 -23.58
CA LEU A 55 -0.56 -10.52 -23.37
C LEU A 55 -0.23 -11.97 -22.97
N ALA A 56 0.93 -12.42 -23.40
CA ALA A 56 1.62 -13.57 -22.82
C ALA A 56 2.77 -13.07 -21.92
N PHE A 57 3.13 -13.86 -20.91
CA PHE A 57 4.34 -13.58 -20.15
C PHE A 57 5.56 -13.67 -21.06
N CYS A 58 6.52 -12.79 -20.84
CA CYS A 58 7.80 -12.78 -21.54
C CYS A 58 8.97 -12.79 -20.54
N THR A 59 10.17 -13.03 -21.05
CA THR A 59 11.37 -12.82 -20.24
C THR A 59 11.61 -11.32 -20.05
N PRO A 60 12.32 -10.89 -19.00
CA PRO A 60 12.68 -9.47 -18.84
C PRO A 60 13.42 -8.90 -20.06
N ASP A 61 14.25 -9.71 -20.73
CA ASP A 61 15.06 -9.28 -21.86
C ASP A 61 14.19 -9.03 -23.12
N ASP A 62 13.13 -9.82 -23.31
CA ASP A 62 12.20 -9.67 -24.44
C ASP A 62 11.15 -8.57 -24.23
N ALA A 63 10.97 -8.11 -22.99
CA ALA A 63 9.86 -7.25 -22.59
C ALA A 63 9.93 -5.82 -23.14
N ARG A 64 11.09 -5.39 -23.64
CA ARG A 64 11.35 -4.02 -24.13
C ARG A 64 10.84 -2.94 -23.17
N LEU A 65 11.18 -3.09 -21.88
CA LEU A 65 10.67 -2.22 -20.80
C LEU A 65 11.05 -0.74 -20.99
N THR A 66 12.12 -0.47 -21.72
CA THR A 66 12.60 0.88 -22.08
C THR A 66 11.67 1.61 -23.05
N ASP A 67 10.74 0.92 -23.72
CA ASP A 67 9.73 1.55 -24.59
C ASP A 67 8.42 1.92 -23.85
N CYS A 68 8.35 1.65 -22.53
CA CYS A 68 7.21 1.98 -21.68
C CYS A 68 7.32 3.40 -21.14
N ASP A 69 6.19 4.00 -20.76
CA ASP A 69 6.20 5.27 -20.05
C ASP A 69 6.42 5.05 -18.53
N VAL A 70 5.92 3.92 -18.02
CA VAL A 70 6.08 3.50 -16.63
C VAL A 70 6.19 1.98 -16.51
N VAL A 71 7.00 1.53 -15.55
CA VAL A 71 7.15 0.12 -15.19
C VAL A 71 6.79 -0.09 -13.73
N PHE A 72 5.89 -1.04 -13.49
CA PHE A 72 5.55 -1.51 -12.16
C PHE A 72 6.36 -2.75 -11.80
N PHE A 73 6.92 -2.77 -10.59
CA PHE A 73 7.61 -3.94 -10.04
C PHE A 73 6.73 -4.60 -8.99
N ALA A 74 6.13 -5.74 -9.35
CA ALA A 74 5.37 -6.62 -8.47
C ALA A 74 6.22 -7.84 -8.06
N THR A 75 7.51 -7.61 -7.80
CA THR A 75 8.54 -8.63 -7.55
C THR A 75 8.97 -8.68 -6.08
N PRO A 76 9.72 -9.70 -5.67
CA PRO A 76 10.48 -9.66 -4.43
C PRO A 76 11.44 -8.46 -4.36
N HIS A 77 11.86 -8.12 -3.14
CA HIS A 77 12.83 -7.05 -2.89
C HIS A 77 14.15 -7.29 -3.64
N GLY A 78 14.77 -6.22 -4.12
CA GLY A 78 16.04 -6.18 -4.83
C GLY A 78 15.93 -6.17 -6.35
N VAL A 79 14.79 -6.55 -6.92
CA VAL A 79 14.63 -6.59 -8.38
C VAL A 79 14.42 -5.20 -8.97
N ALA A 80 13.67 -4.32 -8.29
CA ALA A 80 13.39 -2.98 -8.78
C ALA A 80 14.67 -2.14 -8.79
N MET A 81 15.42 -2.15 -7.68
CA MET A 81 16.69 -1.41 -7.60
C MET A 81 17.75 -1.88 -8.59
N ALA A 82 17.71 -3.14 -9.03
CA ALA A 82 18.63 -3.68 -10.03
C ALA A 82 18.37 -3.14 -11.45
N GLN A 83 17.13 -2.75 -11.77
CA GLN A 83 16.73 -2.28 -13.11
C GLN A 83 16.45 -0.78 -13.16
N ALA A 84 16.29 -0.11 -12.01
CA ALA A 84 15.88 1.29 -11.94
C ALA A 84 16.80 2.22 -12.73
N ARG A 85 18.13 2.06 -12.65
CA ARG A 85 19.09 2.93 -13.36
C ARG A 85 18.86 2.93 -14.87
N GLU A 86 18.73 1.74 -15.45
CA GLU A 86 18.56 1.57 -16.90
C GLU A 86 17.24 2.17 -17.37
N LEU A 87 16.14 1.86 -16.67
CA LEU A 87 14.81 2.37 -16.99
C LEU A 87 14.75 3.90 -16.91
N LEU A 88 15.28 4.46 -15.82
CA LEU A 88 15.31 5.90 -15.61
C LEU A 88 16.18 6.63 -16.64
N ALA A 89 17.27 6.00 -17.12
CA ALA A 89 18.10 6.54 -18.19
C ALA A 89 17.37 6.56 -19.55
N ALA A 90 16.43 5.62 -19.76
CA ALA A 90 15.53 5.60 -20.92
C ALA A 90 14.32 6.55 -20.77
N GLY A 91 14.18 7.27 -19.65
CA GLY A 91 13.04 8.16 -19.38
C GLY A 91 11.79 7.46 -18.84
N VAL A 92 11.88 6.17 -18.54
CA VAL A 92 10.79 5.36 -17.99
C VAL A 92 10.65 5.67 -16.50
N ARG A 93 9.42 5.87 -16.03
CA ARG A 93 9.16 6.01 -14.59
C ARG A 93 9.03 4.66 -13.90
N VAL A 94 9.37 4.57 -12.62
CA VAL A 94 9.37 3.33 -11.85
C VAL A 94 8.37 3.42 -10.70
N ILE A 95 7.53 2.39 -10.55
CA ILE A 95 6.66 2.21 -9.39
C ILE A 95 6.97 0.84 -8.77
N ASP A 96 7.64 0.85 -7.62
CA ASP A 96 8.02 -0.36 -6.90
C ASP A 96 6.99 -0.72 -5.83
N LEU A 97 6.27 -1.83 -6.00
CA LEU A 97 5.35 -2.37 -5.00
C LEU A 97 6.10 -3.15 -3.90
N ALA A 98 7.37 -3.48 -4.12
CA ALA A 98 8.25 -4.02 -3.09
C ALA A 98 8.77 -2.89 -2.20
N ALA A 99 9.89 -3.13 -1.52
CA ALA A 99 10.37 -2.27 -0.45
C ALA A 99 11.64 -1.50 -0.80
N ASP A 100 12.14 -1.66 -2.03
CA ASP A 100 13.46 -1.19 -2.44
C ASP A 100 13.54 0.33 -2.28
N PHE A 101 12.46 1.04 -2.63
CA PHE A 101 12.41 2.50 -2.61
C PHE A 101 11.57 3.11 -1.47
N ARG A 102 11.23 2.34 -0.43
CA ARG A 102 10.36 2.83 0.68
C ARG A 102 11.12 3.52 1.80
N LEU A 103 12.22 2.90 2.26
CA LEU A 103 12.97 3.34 3.43
C LEU A 103 14.12 4.24 2.99
N LYS A 104 14.14 5.47 3.49
CA LYS A 104 15.17 6.46 3.14
C LYS A 104 16.50 6.18 3.82
N ASP A 105 16.48 5.64 5.03
CA ASP A 105 17.69 5.27 5.75
C ASP A 105 18.22 3.92 5.26
N ILE A 106 19.38 3.96 4.58
CA ILE A 106 20.02 2.79 3.98
C ILE A 106 20.35 1.76 5.05
N ALA A 107 20.89 2.17 6.20
CA ALA A 107 21.25 1.23 7.27
C ALA A 107 20.02 0.47 7.80
N THR A 108 18.87 1.15 7.92
CA THR A 108 17.60 0.52 8.27
C THR A 108 17.14 -0.44 7.18
N PHE A 109 17.23 -0.07 5.90
CA PHE A 109 16.93 -0.99 4.80
C PHE A 109 17.78 -2.27 4.90
N GLU A 110 19.10 -2.14 4.97
CA GLU A 110 20.02 -3.28 5.01
C GLU A 110 19.75 -4.19 6.21
N LYS A 111 19.49 -3.61 7.38
CA LYS A 111 19.15 -4.34 8.60
C LYS A 111 17.87 -5.19 8.43
N TRP A 112 16.82 -4.65 7.83
CA TRP A 112 15.50 -5.31 7.78
C TRP A 112 15.32 -6.22 6.57
N TYR A 113 16.03 -5.94 5.47
CA TYR A 113 15.94 -6.69 4.22
C TYR A 113 17.12 -7.63 4.00
N GLY A 114 18.21 -7.50 4.78
CA GLY A 114 19.33 -8.43 4.78
C GLY A 114 20.19 -8.35 3.51
N MET A 115 20.16 -7.21 2.81
CA MET A 115 20.90 -6.99 1.57
C MET A 115 21.28 -5.50 1.41
N PRO A 116 22.41 -5.19 0.76
CA PRO A 116 22.80 -3.81 0.47
C PRO A 116 21.84 -3.15 -0.53
N HIS A 117 21.65 -1.84 -0.39
CA HIS A 117 20.85 -1.09 -1.38
C HIS A 117 21.69 -0.79 -2.64
N ALA A 118 21.20 -1.16 -3.82
CA ALA A 118 21.98 -1.09 -5.08
C ALA A 118 22.03 0.31 -5.74
N CYS A 119 21.09 1.19 -5.40
CA CYS A 119 21.04 2.54 -5.96
C CYS A 119 20.70 3.65 -4.94
N PRO A 120 21.60 3.94 -3.98
CA PRO A 120 21.42 4.97 -2.95
C PRO A 120 21.01 6.36 -3.47
N ASP A 121 21.59 6.80 -4.59
CA ASP A 121 21.29 8.06 -5.27
C ASP A 121 19.86 8.12 -5.84
N ILE A 122 19.37 6.99 -6.37
CA ILE A 122 17.97 6.89 -6.83
C ILE A 122 17.02 6.83 -5.62
N LEU A 123 17.42 6.14 -4.56
CA LEU A 123 16.65 6.08 -3.32
C LEU A 123 16.45 7.48 -2.71
N GLU A 124 17.45 8.35 -2.80
CA GLU A 124 17.37 9.73 -2.33
C GLU A 124 16.22 10.51 -3.01
N GLU A 125 16.08 10.40 -4.33
CA GLU A 125 15.00 11.07 -5.09
C GLU A 125 13.65 10.35 -5.04
N ALA A 126 13.60 9.06 -4.67
CA ALA A 126 12.36 8.29 -4.68
C ALA A 126 11.27 8.89 -3.78
N VAL A 127 10.01 8.90 -4.23
CA VAL A 127 8.90 9.43 -3.42
C VAL A 127 8.12 8.29 -2.80
N TYR A 128 7.76 8.43 -1.52
CA TYR A 128 6.90 7.47 -0.83
C TYR A 128 5.47 7.62 -1.35
N GLY A 129 4.95 6.57 -1.98
CA GLY A 129 3.71 6.57 -2.77
C GLY A 129 2.43 6.49 -1.93
N LEU A 130 2.28 7.37 -0.94
CA LEU A 130 1.05 7.55 -0.16
C LEU A 130 0.37 8.86 -0.61
N PRO A 131 -0.59 8.82 -1.54
CA PRO A 131 -1.10 10.02 -2.21
C PRO A 131 -1.70 11.06 -1.28
N GLU A 132 -2.46 10.64 -0.28
CA GLU A 132 -3.10 11.49 0.72
C GLU A 132 -2.09 12.39 1.46
N ILE A 133 -0.81 11.97 1.53
CA ILE A 133 0.27 12.69 2.23
C ILE A 133 1.25 13.35 1.26
N ASN A 134 1.54 12.70 0.13
CA ASN A 134 2.65 13.08 -0.77
C ASN A 134 2.20 13.46 -2.19
N ARG A 135 0.90 13.75 -2.42
CA ARG A 135 0.30 14.06 -3.73
C ARG A 135 1.17 14.91 -4.64
N ASP A 136 1.65 16.05 -4.16
CA ASP A 136 2.40 16.99 -4.98
C ASP A 136 3.79 16.48 -5.35
N LYS A 137 4.46 15.76 -4.44
CA LYS A 137 5.75 15.11 -4.72
C LYS A 137 5.59 13.98 -5.74
N ILE A 138 4.48 13.23 -5.67
CA ILE A 138 4.20 12.11 -6.58
C ILE A 138 4.04 12.60 -8.03
N LYS A 139 3.38 13.73 -8.26
CA LYS A 139 3.17 14.30 -9.62
C LYS A 139 4.46 14.45 -10.41
N SER A 140 5.55 14.85 -9.76
CA SER A 140 6.86 15.05 -10.39
C SER A 140 7.83 13.88 -10.22
N ALA A 141 7.43 12.81 -9.53
CA ALA A 141 8.33 11.71 -9.19
C ALA A 141 8.72 10.89 -10.43
N ARG A 142 9.98 10.44 -10.44
CA ARG A 142 10.48 9.46 -11.40
C ARG A 142 10.45 8.05 -10.84
N VAL A 143 10.61 7.91 -9.53
CA VAL A 143 10.56 6.65 -8.79
C VAL A 143 9.60 6.79 -7.63
N ILE A 144 8.70 5.83 -7.50
CA ILE A 144 7.82 5.68 -6.35
C ILE A 144 8.16 4.39 -5.61
N GLY A 145 8.41 4.48 -4.31
CA GLY A 145 8.32 3.35 -3.39
C GLY A 145 6.90 3.27 -2.83
N LEU A 146 6.12 2.28 -3.26
CA LEU A 146 4.74 2.12 -2.80
C LEU A 146 4.73 1.63 -1.35
N PRO A 147 3.94 2.23 -0.46
CA PRO A 147 3.75 1.75 0.90
C PRO A 147 3.36 0.28 0.96
N GLY A 148 3.77 -0.39 2.04
CA GLY A 148 3.17 -1.65 2.42
C GLY A 148 1.71 -1.45 2.86
N CYS A 149 0.91 -2.51 2.78
CA CYS A 149 -0.50 -2.48 3.13
C CYS A 149 -0.78 -2.06 4.59
N TYR A 150 -0.06 -2.61 5.58
CA TYR A 150 -0.16 -2.11 6.97
C TYR A 150 0.30 -0.65 7.13
N PRO A 151 1.45 -0.22 6.57
CA PRO A 151 1.84 1.18 6.53
C PRO A 151 0.74 2.11 6.03
N THR A 152 0.05 1.76 4.94
CA THR A 152 -1.08 2.56 4.42
C THR A 152 -2.16 2.77 5.49
N SER A 153 -2.72 1.69 6.05
CA SER A 153 -3.81 1.81 7.02
C SER A 153 -3.39 2.52 8.32
N VAL A 154 -2.18 2.26 8.82
CA VAL A 154 -1.70 2.84 10.09
C VAL A 154 -1.35 4.31 9.93
N GLN A 155 -0.65 4.69 8.85
CA GLN A 155 -0.27 6.08 8.63
C GLN A 155 -1.49 6.95 8.35
N LEU A 156 -2.43 6.49 7.52
CA LEU A 156 -3.68 7.23 7.28
C LEU A 156 -4.54 7.35 8.55
N GLY A 157 -4.59 6.31 9.39
CA GLY A 157 -5.34 6.40 10.64
C GLY A 157 -4.77 7.43 11.63
N TYR A 158 -3.45 7.61 11.67
CA TYR A 158 -2.82 8.56 12.59
C TYR A 158 -2.57 9.95 12.01
N ALA A 159 -2.54 10.12 10.68
CA ALA A 159 -2.16 11.38 10.04
C ALA A 159 -2.94 12.61 10.55
N PRO A 160 -4.28 12.58 10.75
CA PRO A 160 -5.02 13.74 11.24
C PRO A 160 -4.58 14.22 12.63
N LEU A 161 -4.01 13.32 13.46
CA LEU A 161 -3.55 13.65 14.80
C LEU A 161 -2.25 14.46 14.84
N PHE A 162 -1.51 14.49 13.71
CA PHE A 162 -0.17 15.05 13.63
C PHE A 162 -0.09 16.27 12.71
N ALA A 163 -0.95 16.36 11.69
CA ALA A 163 -0.88 17.40 10.67
C ALA A 163 -1.19 18.84 11.17
N GLY A 164 -1.90 18.99 12.29
CA GLY A 164 -2.35 20.30 12.80
C GLY A 164 -1.31 21.11 13.57
N GLY A 165 -0.05 20.64 13.69
CA GLY A 165 1.04 21.31 14.42
C GLY A 165 0.89 21.33 15.96
N ARG A 166 -0.32 21.10 16.46
CA ARG A 166 -0.63 20.87 17.88
C ARG A 166 -0.49 19.38 18.21
N LYS A 167 0.19 19.06 19.30
CA LYS A 167 0.23 17.70 19.84
C LYS A 167 -1.12 17.38 20.48
N LEU A 168 -1.85 16.43 19.90
CA LEU A 168 -3.17 16.00 20.41
C LEU A 168 -3.09 14.72 21.25
N VAL A 169 -2.09 13.88 20.96
CA VAL A 169 -1.90 12.58 21.60
C VAL A 169 -0.45 12.39 22.02
N ASP A 170 -0.22 11.51 23.00
CA ASP A 170 1.13 11.11 23.42
C ASP A 170 1.83 10.37 22.27
N PRO A 171 2.88 10.96 21.67
CA PRO A 171 3.52 10.37 20.51
C PRO A 171 4.42 9.18 20.86
N LYS A 172 4.65 8.88 22.14
CA LYS A 172 5.57 7.79 22.55
C LYS A 172 4.90 6.43 22.65
N HIS A 173 3.57 6.40 22.72
CA HIS A 173 2.82 5.20 23.11
C HIS A 173 1.66 4.90 22.15
N LEU A 174 1.89 5.04 20.84
CA LEU A 174 0.93 4.59 19.84
C LEU A 174 0.90 3.06 19.78
N ILE A 175 -0.29 2.49 19.56
CA ILE A 175 -0.47 1.04 19.38
C ILE A 175 -1.22 0.80 18.10
N ALA A 176 -0.66 -0.03 17.22
CA ALA A 176 -1.32 -0.53 16.01
C ALA A 176 -1.53 -2.04 16.14
N ASP A 177 -2.74 -2.44 16.49
CA ASP A 177 -3.17 -3.84 16.46
C ASP A 177 -3.89 -4.11 15.13
N ALA A 178 -3.17 -4.72 14.20
CA ALA A 178 -3.62 -4.88 12.83
C ALA A 178 -3.91 -6.34 12.49
N LYS A 179 -4.95 -6.57 11.69
CA LYS A 179 -5.41 -7.90 11.28
C LYS A 179 -5.48 -7.93 9.77
N SER A 180 -4.91 -8.94 9.12
CA SER A 180 -4.85 -9.04 7.66
C SER A 180 -5.25 -10.41 7.14
N GLY A 181 -5.89 -10.44 5.97
CA GLY A 181 -6.15 -11.67 5.23
C GLY A 181 -4.86 -12.32 4.68
N ALA A 182 -4.94 -13.63 4.40
CA ALA A 182 -3.80 -14.44 3.99
C ALA A 182 -3.12 -14.01 2.68
N SER A 183 -3.82 -13.30 1.80
CA SER A 183 -3.23 -12.80 0.55
C SER A 183 -2.08 -11.81 0.78
N GLY A 184 -1.98 -11.20 1.97
CA GLY A 184 -0.84 -10.34 2.34
C GLY A 184 0.50 -11.07 2.35
N ALA A 185 0.53 -12.40 2.48
CA ALA A 185 1.75 -13.21 2.39
C ALA A 185 2.22 -13.49 0.94
N GLY A 186 1.38 -13.16 -0.05
CA GLY A 186 1.63 -13.44 -1.46
C GLY A 186 1.30 -14.88 -1.87
N ARG A 187 1.58 -15.21 -3.14
CA ARG A 187 1.23 -16.50 -3.76
C ARG A 187 2.34 -17.54 -3.55
N LYS A 188 2.49 -18.04 -2.33
CA LYS A 188 3.51 -19.04 -1.96
C LYS A 188 2.87 -20.29 -1.35
N GLY A 189 3.49 -21.45 -1.59
CA GLY A 189 3.12 -22.70 -0.94
C GLY A 189 3.91 -22.91 0.34
N GLU A 190 3.48 -22.29 1.44
CA GLU A 190 4.07 -22.48 2.78
C GLU A 190 3.06 -23.19 3.68
N THR A 191 3.51 -24.14 4.49
CA THR A 191 2.62 -24.95 5.36
C THR A 191 1.73 -24.05 6.22
N SER A 192 2.28 -23.00 6.83
CA SER A 192 1.53 -22.08 7.69
C SER A 192 0.39 -21.31 7.00
N LEU A 193 0.35 -21.32 5.66
CA LEU A 193 -0.60 -20.62 4.79
C LEU A 193 -1.56 -21.57 4.05
N ILE A 194 -1.38 -22.89 4.15
CA ILE A 194 -2.33 -23.82 3.52
C ILE A 194 -3.69 -23.71 4.21
N LEU A 195 -4.75 -24.10 3.51
CA LEU A 195 -6.13 -23.97 4.00
C LEU A 195 -6.30 -24.60 5.39
N ALA A 196 -5.77 -25.81 5.62
CA ALA A 196 -5.92 -26.52 6.89
C ALA A 196 -5.22 -25.84 8.09
N GLU A 197 -4.22 -24.99 7.85
CA GLU A 197 -3.44 -24.31 8.90
C GLU A 197 -3.90 -22.86 9.13
N SER A 198 -4.54 -22.27 8.12
CA SER A 198 -4.97 -20.86 8.10
C SER A 198 -6.48 -20.68 8.28
N ALA A 199 -7.30 -21.65 7.88
CA ALA A 199 -8.74 -21.62 8.11
C ALA A 199 -9.04 -21.88 9.59
N ASP A 200 -10.16 -21.29 10.08
CA ASP A 200 -10.62 -21.40 11.47
C ASP A 200 -9.55 -21.01 12.52
N ASN A 201 -8.59 -20.18 12.10
CA ASN A 201 -7.44 -19.82 12.90
C ASN A 201 -7.24 -18.31 12.89
N PHE A 202 -6.90 -17.75 14.05
CA PHE A 202 -6.56 -16.35 14.23
C PHE A 202 -5.31 -16.26 15.10
N LYS A 203 -4.21 -15.76 14.54
CA LYS A 203 -2.90 -15.79 15.22
C LYS A 203 -2.10 -14.52 15.03
N ALA A 204 -1.46 -14.06 16.09
CA ALA A 204 -0.43 -13.03 16.01
C ALA A 204 0.82 -13.59 15.31
N TYR A 205 1.58 -12.73 14.64
CA TYR A 205 2.87 -13.11 14.06
C TYR A 205 3.85 -11.93 14.10
N ALA A 206 5.15 -12.22 13.95
CA ALA A 206 6.21 -11.21 13.86
C ALA A 206 6.20 -10.12 14.97
N VAL A 207 5.69 -10.43 16.16
CA VAL A 207 5.56 -9.48 17.28
C VAL A 207 6.91 -8.91 17.74
N LYS A 208 7.97 -9.74 17.69
CA LYS A 208 9.34 -9.31 18.03
C LYS A 208 9.93 -8.33 17.00
N GLY A 209 9.35 -8.25 15.80
CA GLY A 209 9.82 -7.39 14.72
C GLY A 209 9.19 -7.76 13.38
N HIS A 210 8.51 -6.79 12.77
CA HIS A 210 7.90 -6.91 11.44
C HIS A 210 8.53 -5.86 10.49
N ARG A 211 8.80 -6.22 9.24
CA ARG A 211 9.49 -5.35 8.26
C ARG A 211 8.80 -4.00 8.00
N HIS A 212 7.48 -3.94 8.13
CA HIS A 212 6.74 -2.69 8.05
C HIS A 212 6.88 -1.76 9.27
N HIS A 213 7.43 -2.22 10.41
CA HIS A 213 7.60 -1.34 11.59
C HIS A 213 8.47 -0.10 11.31
N PRO A 214 9.70 -0.21 10.77
CA PRO A 214 10.51 0.96 10.42
C PRO A 214 9.82 1.85 9.39
N GLU A 215 9.07 1.25 8.46
CA GLU A 215 8.34 1.98 7.41
C GLU A 215 7.20 2.83 7.99
N ILE A 216 6.37 2.24 8.87
CA ILE A 216 5.33 2.97 9.59
C ILE A 216 5.96 4.10 10.38
N LYS A 217 7.01 3.82 11.16
CA LYS A 217 7.69 4.81 12.00
C LYS A 217 8.22 5.97 11.17
N GLN A 218 8.95 5.70 10.08
CA GLN A 218 9.44 6.73 9.17
C GLN A 218 8.31 7.62 8.63
N GLY A 219 7.20 7.02 8.19
CA GLY A 219 6.06 7.78 7.67
C GLY A 219 5.38 8.64 8.72
N LEU A 220 5.12 8.10 9.92
CA LEU A 220 4.54 8.85 11.02
C LEU A 220 5.46 9.99 11.48
N GLU A 221 6.77 9.77 11.56
CA GLU A 221 7.76 10.80 11.93
C GLU A 221 7.85 11.89 10.86
N ALA A 222 7.73 11.54 9.58
CA ALA A 222 7.67 12.50 8.48
C ALA A 222 6.40 13.37 8.53
N ILE A 223 5.25 12.80 8.92
CA ILE A 223 4.00 13.56 9.08
C ILE A 223 4.05 14.44 10.34
N ALA A 224 4.58 13.91 11.43
CA ALA A 224 4.60 14.57 12.74
C ALA A 224 5.70 15.62 12.89
N GLY A 225 6.82 15.48 12.18
CA GLY A 225 8.01 16.32 12.35
C GLY A 225 8.78 16.05 13.65
N TYR A 226 8.50 14.94 14.35
CA TYR A 226 9.18 14.51 15.57
C TYR A 226 9.14 12.99 15.72
N ASN A 227 9.95 12.45 16.64
CA ASN A 227 10.03 11.02 16.90
C ASN A 227 8.72 10.43 17.45
N VAL A 228 8.33 9.27 16.93
CA VAL A 228 7.10 8.56 17.30
C VAL A 228 7.44 7.16 17.82
N GLY A 229 6.89 6.83 18.98
CA GLY A 229 6.93 5.49 19.55
C GLY A 229 5.71 4.69 19.13
N LEU A 230 5.94 3.48 18.61
CA LEU A 230 4.90 2.61 18.06
C LEU A 230 5.10 1.16 18.51
N THR A 231 4.07 0.60 19.12
CA THR A 231 3.88 -0.85 19.24
C THR A 231 3.05 -1.32 18.05
N PHE A 232 3.55 -2.28 17.27
CA PHE A 232 2.85 -2.84 16.11
C PHE A 232 2.72 -4.35 16.25
N VAL A 233 1.49 -4.85 16.24
CA VAL A 233 1.19 -6.28 16.37
C VAL A 233 0.27 -6.70 15.22
N PRO A 234 0.81 -7.42 14.21
CA PRO A 234 -0.01 -7.95 13.13
C PRO A 234 -0.57 -9.34 13.49
N HIS A 235 -1.78 -9.59 13.02
CA HIS A 235 -2.48 -10.86 13.13
C HIS A 235 -2.93 -11.35 11.76
N LEU A 236 -2.89 -12.67 11.57
CA LEU A 236 -3.40 -13.34 10.38
C LEU A 236 -4.86 -13.74 10.62
N LEU A 237 -5.76 -13.30 9.75
CA LEU A 237 -7.17 -13.66 9.71
C LEU A 237 -7.40 -14.91 8.85
N PRO A 238 -8.45 -15.71 9.15
CA PRO A 238 -8.89 -16.82 8.30
C PRO A 238 -9.72 -16.31 7.10
N THR A 239 -9.25 -15.24 6.44
CA THR A 239 -9.88 -14.62 5.28
C THR A 239 -8.85 -14.38 4.19
N ILE A 240 -9.28 -14.19 2.94
CA ILE A 240 -8.35 -14.00 1.82
C ILE A 240 -7.80 -12.56 1.79
N ARG A 241 -8.69 -11.56 1.90
CA ARG A 241 -8.36 -10.14 1.71
C ARG A 241 -8.85 -9.29 2.88
N GLY A 242 -8.30 -8.09 2.95
CA GLY A 242 -8.70 -7.04 3.86
C GLY A 242 -7.70 -6.85 4.98
N ILE A 243 -7.46 -5.60 5.35
CA ILE A 243 -6.81 -5.22 6.59
C ILE A 243 -7.82 -4.49 7.47
N HIS A 244 -7.80 -4.82 8.75
CA HIS A 244 -8.42 -4.03 9.80
C HIS A 244 -7.35 -3.62 10.81
N SER A 245 -7.04 -2.33 10.86
CA SER A 245 -6.15 -1.73 11.86
C SER A 245 -6.97 -1.10 12.97
N THR A 246 -6.80 -1.61 14.19
CA THR A 246 -7.31 -0.96 15.40
C THR A 246 -6.15 -0.18 16.01
N LEU A 247 -6.26 1.14 15.99
CA LEU A 247 -5.21 2.05 16.41
C LEU A 247 -5.60 2.69 17.74
N TYR A 248 -4.64 2.82 18.64
CA TYR A 248 -4.83 3.42 19.95
C TYR A 248 -3.83 4.53 20.19
N ALA A 249 -4.32 5.66 20.69
CA ALA A 249 -3.49 6.78 21.10
C ALA A 249 -4.04 7.40 22.39
N THR A 250 -3.15 7.77 23.31
CA THR A 250 -3.52 8.46 24.54
C THR A 250 -3.67 9.96 24.25
N ILE A 251 -4.86 10.50 24.46
CA ILE A 251 -5.17 11.92 24.32
C ILE A 251 -4.43 12.70 25.40
N LEU A 252 -3.75 13.79 25.02
CA LEU A 252 -3.09 14.65 25.99
C LEU A 252 -4.11 15.47 26.80
N PRO A 253 -3.86 15.79 28.08
CA PRO A 253 -4.80 16.53 28.92
C PRO A 253 -5.33 17.82 28.29
N GLU A 254 -4.46 18.57 27.62
CA GLU A 254 -4.81 19.81 26.92
C GLU A 254 -5.71 19.59 25.69
N ALA A 255 -5.70 18.39 25.10
CA ALA A 255 -6.42 18.06 23.89
C ALA A 255 -7.75 17.33 24.13
N ARG A 256 -8.15 17.14 25.40
CA ARG A 256 -9.39 16.42 25.77
C ARG A 256 -10.67 17.02 25.20
N ASP A 257 -10.69 18.32 24.93
CA ASP A 257 -11.86 19.00 24.35
C ASP A 257 -11.87 18.99 22.81
N THR A 258 -10.92 18.28 22.18
CA THR A 258 -10.84 18.19 20.71
C THR A 258 -12.01 17.36 20.18
N ASP A 259 -12.72 17.90 19.19
CA ASP A 259 -13.65 17.13 18.37
C ASP A 259 -12.88 16.29 17.36
N PHE A 260 -12.56 15.06 17.74
CA PHE A 260 -11.79 14.14 16.90
C PHE A 260 -12.58 13.65 15.67
N GLN A 261 -13.91 13.62 15.72
CA GLN A 261 -14.72 13.27 14.55
C GLN A 261 -14.58 14.36 13.49
N ALA A 262 -14.85 15.61 13.87
CA ALA A 262 -14.75 16.75 12.96
C ALA A 262 -13.32 16.96 12.44
N LEU A 263 -12.30 16.69 13.27
CA LEU A 263 -10.89 16.72 12.86
C LEU A 263 -10.62 15.76 11.68
N PHE A 264 -11.07 14.51 11.79
CA PHE A 264 -10.84 13.50 10.76
C PHE A 264 -11.64 13.80 9.49
N GLU A 265 -12.92 14.14 9.64
CA GLU A 265 -13.79 14.52 8.50
C GLU A 265 -13.21 15.71 7.74
N THR A 266 -12.74 16.74 8.43
CA THR A 266 -12.14 17.93 7.81
C THR A 266 -10.83 17.59 7.11
N TYR A 267 -9.97 16.77 7.74
CA TYR A 267 -8.69 16.38 7.16
C TYR A 267 -8.85 15.61 5.85
N TYR A 268 -9.87 14.74 5.76
CA TYR A 268 -10.10 13.87 4.61
C TYR A 268 -11.21 14.32 3.65
N ALA A 269 -11.83 15.49 3.87
CA ALA A 269 -12.98 15.97 3.08
C ALA A 269 -12.76 16.02 1.56
N GLY A 270 -11.51 16.20 1.11
CA GLY A 270 -11.13 16.27 -0.30
C GLY A 270 -10.52 14.98 -0.86
N GLU A 271 -10.36 13.93 -0.05
CA GLU A 271 -9.69 12.71 -0.47
C GLU A 271 -10.66 11.75 -1.19
N PRO A 272 -10.38 11.33 -2.44
CA PRO A 272 -11.33 10.55 -3.23
C PRO A 272 -11.54 9.12 -2.71
N PHE A 273 -10.61 8.63 -1.88
CA PHE A 273 -10.57 7.24 -1.44
C PHE A 273 -10.56 7.07 0.08
N VAL A 274 -10.60 8.16 0.85
CA VAL A 274 -10.68 8.07 2.31
C VAL A 274 -12.06 8.51 2.76
N ASP A 275 -12.79 7.59 3.38
CA ASP A 275 -14.14 7.80 3.87
C ASP A 275 -14.14 7.71 5.40
N VAL A 276 -14.29 8.88 6.05
CA VAL A 276 -14.49 8.97 7.49
C VAL A 276 -15.97 8.75 7.78
N LEU A 277 -16.28 7.60 8.36
CA LEU A 277 -17.64 7.18 8.60
C LEU A 277 -18.30 8.03 9.72
N PRO A 278 -19.64 8.13 9.71
CA PRO A 278 -20.37 8.83 10.77
C PRO A 278 -20.03 8.29 12.17
N ALA A 279 -20.06 9.18 13.17
CA ALA A 279 -19.81 8.83 14.56
C ALA A 279 -20.61 7.59 15.01
N GLY A 280 -19.92 6.65 15.69
CA GLY A 280 -20.50 5.38 16.14
C GLY A 280 -20.40 4.23 15.14
N SER A 281 -19.94 4.48 13.91
CA SER A 281 -19.75 3.44 12.90
C SER A 281 -18.65 2.43 13.24
N MET A 282 -18.77 1.21 12.71
CA MET A 282 -17.81 0.12 12.89
C MET A 282 -17.47 -0.47 11.52
N PRO A 283 -16.39 -0.01 10.87
CA PRO A 283 -16.06 -0.46 9.52
C PRO A 283 -15.70 -1.94 9.50
N GLU A 284 -16.12 -2.64 8.45
CA GLU A 284 -15.78 -4.04 8.20
C GLU A 284 -14.87 -4.17 6.98
N THR A 285 -13.92 -5.12 6.98
CA THR A 285 -13.00 -5.35 5.85
C THR A 285 -13.73 -5.67 4.55
N ARG A 286 -14.88 -6.34 4.62
CA ARG A 286 -15.71 -6.64 3.43
C ARG A 286 -16.28 -5.40 2.76
N TRP A 287 -16.45 -4.29 3.48
CA TRP A 287 -17.00 -3.05 2.93
C TRP A 287 -16.07 -2.33 1.95
N VAL A 288 -14.79 -2.73 1.88
CA VAL A 288 -13.76 -2.14 1.01
C VAL A 288 -13.15 -3.17 0.05
N ARG A 289 -13.64 -4.41 0.08
CA ARG A 289 -13.12 -5.54 -0.69
C ARG A 289 -13.08 -5.23 -2.20
N ALA A 290 -11.92 -5.49 -2.81
CA ALA A 290 -11.61 -5.25 -4.22
C ALA A 290 -11.74 -3.79 -4.70
N SER A 291 -11.77 -2.84 -3.78
CA SER A 291 -11.86 -1.39 -4.06
C SER A 291 -10.63 -0.63 -3.56
N ASN A 292 -10.45 0.60 -4.05
CA ASN A 292 -9.37 1.47 -3.59
C ASN A 292 -9.74 2.29 -2.33
N TYR A 293 -10.92 2.07 -1.73
CA TYR A 293 -11.37 2.83 -0.58
C TYR A 293 -10.68 2.39 0.73
N VAL A 294 -10.38 3.38 1.56
CA VAL A 294 -10.14 3.26 2.99
C VAL A 294 -11.39 3.76 3.70
N ARG A 295 -11.88 2.99 4.66
CA ARG A 295 -12.95 3.46 5.56
C ARG A 295 -12.41 3.52 6.98
N MET A 296 -12.75 4.58 7.70
CA MET A 296 -12.34 4.72 9.08
C MET A 296 -13.43 5.25 9.99
N ALA A 297 -13.36 4.89 11.26
CA ALA A 297 -14.23 5.41 12.31
C ALA A 297 -13.41 5.76 13.55
N VAL A 298 -13.79 6.83 14.22
CA VAL A 298 -13.10 7.37 15.39
C VAL A 298 -13.99 7.19 16.62
N HIS A 299 -13.40 6.68 17.69
CA HIS A 299 -14.09 6.36 18.94
C HIS A 299 -13.30 6.85 20.14
N ARG A 300 -14.01 7.25 21.20
CA ARG A 300 -13.44 7.58 22.51
C ARG A 300 -14.20 6.81 23.60
N PRO A 301 -13.88 5.52 23.83
CA PRO A 301 -14.62 4.67 24.75
C PRO A 301 -14.68 5.27 26.16
N GLY A 302 -15.87 5.28 26.76
CA GLY A 302 -16.09 5.88 28.08
C GLY A 302 -15.88 7.39 28.15
N ASN A 303 -15.64 8.07 27.02
CA ASN A 303 -15.18 9.45 26.96
C ASN A 303 -13.85 9.70 27.72
N GLU A 304 -13.05 8.64 27.87
CA GLU A 304 -11.76 8.66 28.58
C GLU A 304 -10.61 9.11 27.68
N ASP A 305 -9.38 9.12 28.18
CA ASP A 305 -8.22 9.62 27.43
C ASP A 305 -7.69 8.65 26.35
N THR A 306 -8.41 7.59 26.00
CA THR A 306 -8.01 6.69 24.91
C THR A 306 -8.82 6.97 23.65
N LEU A 307 -8.12 7.42 22.60
CA LEU A 307 -8.66 7.48 21.26
C LEU A 307 -8.47 6.14 20.57
N VAL A 308 -9.53 5.63 19.95
CA VAL A 308 -9.52 4.40 19.16
C VAL A 308 -9.92 4.74 17.72
N ILE A 309 -9.06 4.39 16.76
CA ILE A 309 -9.34 4.59 15.33
C ILE A 309 -9.40 3.22 14.66
N LEU A 310 -10.53 2.93 14.02
CA LEU A 310 -10.74 1.73 13.24
C LEU A 310 -10.49 2.08 11.77
N VAL A 311 -9.56 1.40 11.10
CA VAL A 311 -9.24 1.65 9.69
C VAL A 311 -9.31 0.34 8.92
N VAL A 312 -10.06 0.32 7.82
CA VAL A 312 -10.14 -0.84 6.92
C VAL A 312 -9.76 -0.48 5.49
N GLU A 313 -9.04 -1.37 4.82
CA GLU A 313 -8.69 -1.29 3.40
C GLU A 313 -8.64 -2.70 2.76
N ASP A 314 -8.69 -2.80 1.43
CA ASP A 314 -8.28 -4.02 0.73
C ASP A 314 -6.76 -4.03 0.52
N ASN A 315 -6.09 -5.02 1.11
CA ASN A 315 -4.62 -5.12 1.14
C ASN A 315 -3.96 -5.35 -0.22
N LEU A 316 -4.71 -5.75 -1.26
CA LEU A 316 -4.17 -5.93 -2.61
C LEU A 316 -4.50 -4.76 -3.54
N VAL A 317 -5.56 -4.00 -3.22
CA VAL A 317 -5.96 -2.80 -3.95
C VAL A 317 -5.37 -1.55 -3.30
N LYS A 318 -6.03 -0.93 -2.32
CA LYS A 318 -5.51 0.27 -1.65
C LYS A 318 -4.21 0.02 -0.90
N GLY A 319 -4.05 -1.17 -0.34
CA GLY A 319 -2.80 -1.57 0.30
C GLY A 319 -1.65 -1.91 -0.64
N ALA A 320 -1.87 -1.93 -1.96
CA ALA A 320 -0.84 -2.24 -2.95
C ALA A 320 -1.15 -1.68 -4.35
N SER A 321 -1.85 -2.46 -5.19
CA SER A 321 -1.91 -2.24 -6.64
C SER A 321 -2.77 -1.05 -7.03
N GLY A 322 -3.89 -0.84 -6.35
CA GLY A 322 -4.77 0.31 -6.53
C GLY A 322 -4.07 1.61 -6.16
N GLN A 323 -3.33 1.63 -5.06
CA GLN A 323 -2.49 2.80 -4.71
C GLN A 323 -1.37 3.02 -5.72
N GLY A 324 -0.85 1.96 -6.33
CA GLY A 324 0.10 2.07 -7.45
C GLY A 324 -0.51 2.77 -8.67
N VAL A 325 -1.73 2.39 -9.05
CA VAL A 325 -2.48 3.06 -10.13
C VAL A 325 -2.82 4.51 -9.76
N GLN A 326 -3.18 4.77 -8.49
CA GLN A 326 -3.44 6.12 -7.97
C GLN A 326 -2.20 7.02 -8.12
N CYS A 327 -1.01 6.50 -7.77
CA CYS A 327 0.27 7.19 -7.96
C CYS A 327 0.57 7.42 -9.45
N MET A 328 0.36 6.40 -10.30
CA MET A 328 0.54 6.53 -11.74
C MET A 328 -0.34 7.63 -12.32
N ASN A 329 -1.63 7.69 -11.94
CA ASN A 329 -2.54 8.73 -12.40
C ASN A 329 -1.98 10.13 -12.09
N LEU A 330 -1.53 10.35 -10.85
CA LEU A 330 -0.91 11.60 -10.44
C LEU A 330 0.36 11.92 -11.24
N MET A 331 1.25 10.95 -11.42
CA MET A 331 2.49 11.12 -12.19
C MET A 331 2.20 11.59 -13.62
N PHE A 332 1.15 11.07 -14.25
CA PHE A 332 0.77 11.38 -15.63
C PHE A 332 -0.31 12.47 -15.76
N GLY A 333 -0.62 13.20 -14.68
CA GLY A 333 -1.59 14.29 -14.70
C GLY A 333 -3.04 13.86 -14.98
N LEU A 334 -3.35 12.59 -14.76
CA LEU A 334 -4.70 12.03 -14.89
C LEU A 334 -5.49 12.23 -13.58
N PRO A 335 -6.83 12.23 -13.62
CA PRO A 335 -7.65 12.17 -12.42
C PRO A 335 -7.23 11.00 -11.53
N GLU A 336 -6.94 11.30 -10.26
CA GLU A 336 -6.37 10.33 -9.32
C GLU A 336 -7.25 9.08 -9.14
N ASN A 337 -8.56 9.21 -9.35
CA ASN A 337 -9.53 8.12 -9.25
C ASN A 337 -9.78 7.32 -10.55
N MET A 338 -9.14 7.69 -11.67
CA MET A 338 -9.36 7.04 -12.96
C MET A 338 -9.01 5.53 -12.88
N GLY A 339 -9.95 4.69 -13.33
CA GLY A 339 -9.81 3.23 -13.28
C GLY A 339 -9.88 2.61 -11.88
N LEU A 340 -10.25 3.37 -10.85
CA LEU A 340 -10.25 2.94 -9.44
C LEU A 340 -11.59 3.11 -8.71
N THR A 341 -12.65 3.51 -9.42
CA THR A 341 -13.98 3.76 -8.85
C THR A 341 -14.85 2.49 -8.74
N HIS A 342 -14.24 1.31 -8.71
CA HIS A 342 -14.98 0.06 -8.54
C HIS A 342 -15.70 0.06 -7.19
N ILE A 343 -17.00 -0.26 -7.23
CA ILE A 343 -17.80 -0.43 -6.01
C ILE A 343 -17.26 -1.68 -5.28
N PRO A 344 -17.02 -1.60 -3.95
CA PRO A 344 -16.60 -2.76 -3.17
C PRO A 344 -17.55 -3.95 -3.37
N VAL A 345 -16.97 -5.14 -3.52
CA VAL A 345 -17.75 -6.37 -3.69
C VAL A 345 -18.28 -6.83 -2.33
N LEU A 346 -19.58 -7.14 -2.27
CA LEU A 346 -20.23 -7.72 -1.09
C LEU A 346 -20.99 -9.00 -1.50
N PRO A 347 -21.00 -10.05 -0.65
CA PRO A 347 -20.34 -10.16 0.67
C PRO A 347 -18.80 -10.29 0.63
#